data_AF-A0A1E3WAV8-F1
#
_entry.id   AF-A0A1E3WAV8-F1
#
_cell.length_a   1.000
_cell.length_b   1.000
_cell.length_c   1.000
_cell.angle_alpha   90.00
_cell.angle_beta   90.00
_cell.angle_gamma   90.00
#
_symmetry.space_group_name_H-M   'P 1'
#
loop_
_entity.id
_entity.type
_entity.pdbx_description
1 polymer ?
#
loop_
_entity_poly.entity_id
_entity_poly.type
_entity_poly.pdbx_seq_one_letter_code
_entity_poly.pdbx_strand_id
1 'polypeptide(L)'
;MAVFLIAHVKVTDDAWVPAYAEKVHDIAAKHGGKYLSRSGNITTLEGEKPDSTLVALIQFPSLEAVKAFANDPEYAPFGKARQDGSVSTLYVIDDTDLAGTIPYLPKASG
;
A
#
# COMPACT_ATOMS: atom_id res chain seq x y z
N MET A 1 1.99 3.61 -16.45
CA MET A 1 0.62 3.28 -16.00
C MET A 1 0.65 3.36 -14.49
N ALA A 2 -0.21 4.17 -13.88
CA ALA A 2 -0.18 4.31 -12.43
C ALA A 2 -0.63 3.00 -11.78
N VAL A 3 -0.12 2.74 -10.59
CA VAL A 3 -0.51 1.57 -9.80
C VAL A 3 -0.79 1.97 -8.37
N PHE A 4 -1.61 1.17 -7.69
CA PHE A 4 -2.04 1.38 -6.32
C PHE A 4 -1.58 0.20 -5.47
N LEU A 5 -0.64 0.47 -4.57
CA LEU A 5 -0.28 -0.46 -3.51
C LEU A 5 -1.30 -0.33 -2.37
N ILE A 6 -1.99 -1.43 -2.10
CA ILE A 6 -2.99 -1.55 -1.03
C ILE A 6 -2.41 -2.48 0.04
N ALA A 7 -2.29 -1.97 1.26
CA ALA A 7 -1.74 -2.70 2.39
C ALA A 7 -2.81 -2.86 3.49
N HIS A 8 -3.26 -4.10 3.67
CA HIS A 8 -4.07 -4.50 4.81
C HIS A 8 -3.13 -4.94 5.92
N VAL A 9 -3.21 -4.29 7.09
CA VAL A 9 -2.28 -4.55 8.19
C VAL A 9 -3.05 -4.76 9.48
N LYS A 10 -2.83 -5.93 10.10
CA LYS A 10 -3.21 -6.23 11.48
C LYS A 10 -1.97 -6.14 12.36
N VAL A 11 -1.83 -5.04 13.08
CA VAL A 11 -0.76 -4.83 14.06
C VAL A 11 -0.93 -5.84 15.19
N THR A 12 0.13 -6.58 15.50
CA THR A 12 0.21 -7.49 16.64
C THR A 12 1.14 -6.96 17.73
N ASP A 13 2.09 -6.10 17.35
CA ASP A 13 2.97 -5.32 18.23
C ASP A 13 3.16 -3.94 17.58
N ASP A 14 2.85 -2.85 18.29
CA ASP A 14 2.90 -1.50 17.75
C ASP A 14 4.26 -0.79 17.87
N ALA A 15 5.27 -1.43 18.47
CA ALA A 15 6.58 -0.82 18.70
C ALA A 15 7.29 -0.33 17.42
N TRP A 16 6.98 -0.93 16.26
CA TRP A 16 7.53 -0.53 14.96
C TRP A 16 6.85 0.71 14.35
N VAL A 17 5.62 1.01 14.76
CA VAL A 17 4.75 1.98 14.09
C VAL A 17 5.33 3.39 14.07
N PRO A 18 5.86 3.96 15.18
CA PRO A 18 6.34 5.34 15.19
C PRO A 18 7.50 5.56 14.20
N ALA A 19 8.51 4.69 14.23
CA ALA A 19 9.68 4.80 13.34
C ALA A 19 9.30 4.58 11.88
N TYR A 20 8.40 3.63 11.60
CA TYR A 20 7.88 3.39 10.26
C TYR A 20 7.08 4.61 9.75
N ALA A 21 6.20 5.15 10.59
CA ALA A 21 5.30 6.22 10.22
C ALA A 21 6.05 7.52 9.87
N GLU A 22 7.19 7.78 10.51
CA GLU A 22 8.05 8.94 10.30
C GLU A 22 8.93 8.84 9.05
N LYS A 23 9.46 7.66 8.71
CA LYS A 23 10.47 7.52 7.64
C LYS A 23 9.92 6.98 6.32
N VAL A 24 8.96 6.06 6.37
CA VAL A 24 8.57 5.31 5.18
C VAL A 24 7.85 6.17 4.14
N HIS A 25 7.19 7.27 4.54
CA HIS A 25 6.59 8.16 3.54
C HIS A 25 7.62 8.87 2.67
N ASP A 26 8.77 9.25 3.22
CA ASP A 26 9.84 9.90 2.45
C ASP A 26 10.53 8.90 1.54
N ILE A 27 10.75 7.68 2.02
CA ILE A 27 11.31 6.59 1.20
C ILE A 27 10.33 6.24 0.07
N ALA A 28 9.02 6.14 0.33
CA ALA A 28 8.03 5.94 -0.72
C ALA A 28 8.05 7.09 -1.74
N ALA A 29 8.12 8.34 -1.28
CA ALA A 29 8.17 9.53 -2.14
C ALA A 29 9.40 9.56 -3.06
N LYS A 30 10.57 9.11 -2.58
CA LYS A 30 11.79 8.94 -3.38
C LYS A 30 11.58 8.05 -4.61
N HIS A 31 10.68 7.06 -4.51
CA HIS A 31 10.31 6.17 -5.61
C HIS A 31 9.04 6.62 -6.36
N GLY A 32 8.58 7.86 -6.16
CA GLY A 32 7.37 8.39 -6.77
C GLY A 32 6.07 7.93 -6.09
N GLY A 33 6.17 7.31 -4.92
CA GLY A 33 5.04 6.90 -4.09
C GLY A 33 4.33 8.10 -3.47
N LYS A 34 3.00 8.15 -3.61
CA LYS A 34 2.13 9.14 -3.00
C LYS A 34 1.11 8.44 -2.11
N TYR A 35 1.18 8.69 -0.80
CA TYR A 35 0.16 8.22 0.12
C TYR A 35 -1.17 8.91 -0.19
N LEU A 36 -2.19 8.12 -0.52
CA LEU A 36 -3.58 8.59 -0.68
C LEU A 36 -4.37 8.40 0.63
N SER A 37 -4.07 7.35 1.39
CA SER A 37 -4.64 7.12 2.72
C SER A 37 -3.75 6.19 3.56
N ARG A 38 -3.81 6.35 4.88
CA ARG A 38 -3.26 5.42 5.89
C ARG A 38 -4.09 5.59 7.16
N SER A 39 -5.07 4.72 7.38
CA SER A 39 -6.08 4.92 8.41
C SER A 39 -6.58 3.61 9.03
N GLY A 40 -6.86 3.66 10.34
CA GLY A 40 -7.59 2.60 11.06
C GLY A 40 -9.11 2.81 11.10
N ASN A 41 -9.62 3.93 10.58
CA ASN A 41 -11.06 4.22 10.53
C ASN A 41 -11.71 3.46 9.36
N ILE A 42 -11.84 2.15 9.52
CA ILE A 42 -12.37 1.23 8.50
C ILE A 42 -13.88 1.04 8.72
N THR A 43 -14.67 1.46 7.72
CA THR A 43 -16.13 1.23 7.69
C THR A 43 -16.45 0.19 6.62
N THR A 44 -16.99 -0.95 7.04
CA THR A 44 -17.49 -2.00 6.12
C THR A 44 -18.91 -1.66 5.69
N LEU A 45 -19.14 -1.51 4.39
CA LEU A 45 -20.47 -1.25 3.82
C LEU A 45 -21.22 -2.55 3.47
N GLU A 46 -20.50 -3.60 3.07
CA GLU A 46 -21.04 -4.91 2.69
C GLU A 46 -20.00 -6.00 2.98
N GLY A 47 -20.45 -7.22 3.29
CA GLY A 47 -19.61 -8.39 3.51
C GLY A 47 -18.98 -8.46 4.91
N GLU A 48 -17.93 -9.28 5.03
CA GLU A 48 -17.22 -9.48 6.29
C GLU A 48 -16.27 -8.31 6.58
N LYS A 49 -16.25 -7.86 7.84
CA LYS A 49 -15.32 -6.83 8.28
C LYS A 49 -13.89 -7.38 8.26
N PRO A 50 -12.94 -6.72 7.59
CA PRO A 50 -11.55 -7.16 7.62
C PRO A 50 -10.99 -7.04 9.03
N ASP A 51 -10.22 -8.05 9.45
CA ASP A 51 -9.51 -8.09 10.73
C ASP A 51 -8.25 -7.17 10.75
N SER A 52 -8.23 -6.16 9.87
CA SER A 52 -7.13 -5.21 9.75
C SER A 52 -7.28 -4.08 10.77
N THR A 53 -6.18 -3.75 11.43
CA THR A 53 -6.09 -2.56 12.31
C THR A 53 -5.96 -1.26 11.51
N LEU A 54 -5.37 -1.33 10.30
CA LEU A 54 -5.26 -0.20 9.38
C LEU A 54 -5.20 -0.66 7.93
N VAL A 55 -5.57 0.24 7.02
CA VAL A 55 -5.36 0.12 5.58
C VAL A 55 -4.51 1.30 5.10
N ALA A 56 -3.49 1.02 4.29
CA ALA A 56 -2.74 2.04 3.56
C ALA A 56 -2.96 1.90 2.05
N LEU A 57 -3.10 3.05 1.38
CA LEU A 57 -3.26 3.18 -0.06
C LEU A 57 -2.18 4.14 -0.57
N ILE A 58 -1.32 3.64 -1.45
CA ILE A 58 -0.20 4.41 -2.00
C ILE A 58 -0.23 4.29 -3.52
N GLN A 59 -0.25 5.43 -4.21
CA GLN A 59 -0.14 5.49 -5.67
C GLN A 59 1.33 5.56 -6.06
N PHE A 60 1.73 4.77 -7.05
CA PHE A 60 3.06 4.80 -7.68
C PHE A 60 2.92 5.02 -9.19
N PRO A 61 3.95 5.55 -9.87
CA PRO A 61 3.92 5.79 -11.32
C PRO A 61 3.99 4.51 -12.16
N SER A 62 4.45 3.38 -11.57
CA SER A 62 4.53 2.07 -12.21
C SER A 62 4.73 0.94 -11.19
N LEU A 63 4.50 -0.31 -11.61
CA LEU A 63 4.84 -1.49 -10.80
C LEU A 63 6.35 -1.60 -10.53
N GLU A 64 7.19 -1.15 -11.45
CA GLU A 64 8.64 -1.11 -11.25
C GLU A 64 9.03 -0.15 -10.12
N ALA A 65 8.35 0.99 -9.99
CA ALA A 65 8.54 1.91 -8.88
C ALA A 65 8.15 1.27 -7.53
N VAL A 66 7.06 0.50 -7.49
CA VAL A 66 6.69 -0.28 -6.29
C VAL A 66 7.78 -1.29 -5.94
N LYS A 67 8.32 -2.01 -6.93
CA LYS A 67 9.40 -2.97 -6.73
C LYS A 67 10.69 -2.27 -6.27
N ALA A 68 11.02 -1.10 -6.81
CA ALA A 68 12.18 -0.31 -6.41
C ALA A 68 12.05 0.13 -4.95
N PHE A 69 10.87 0.60 -4.54
CA PHE A 69 10.57 0.91 -3.14
C PHE A 69 10.69 -0.32 -2.23
N ALA A 70 10.09 -1.45 -2.62
CA ALA A 70 10.10 -2.67 -1.81
C ALA A 70 11.51 -3.26 -1.63
N ASN A 71 12.41 -3.02 -2.60
CA ASN A 71 13.81 -3.46 -2.56
C ASN A 71 14.78 -2.35 -2.10
N ASP A 72 14.29 -1.17 -1.68
CA ASP A 72 15.17 -0.10 -1.21
C ASP A 72 15.84 -0.53 0.10
N PRO A 73 17.18 -0.47 0.20
CA PRO A 73 17.89 -0.84 1.43
C PRO A 73 17.51 0.02 2.63
N GLU A 74 17.10 1.27 2.42
CA GLU A 74 16.59 2.15 3.48
C GLU A 74 15.20 1.68 3.96
N TYR A 75 14.39 1.06 3.08
CA TYR A 75 13.08 0.51 3.45
C TYR A 75 13.19 -0.86 4.13
N ALA A 76 14.18 -1.68 3.77
CA ALA A 76 14.36 -3.04 4.28
C ALA A 76 14.17 -3.21 5.81
N PRO A 77 14.79 -2.40 6.70
CA PRO A 77 14.61 -2.54 8.14
C PRO A 77 13.16 -2.24 8.59
N PHE A 78 12.50 -1.25 7.99
CA PHE A 78 11.10 -0.92 8.29
C PHE A 78 10.14 -1.99 7.77
N GLY A 79 10.39 -2.51 6.57
CA GLY A 79 9.64 -3.62 6.00
C GLY A 79 9.70 -4.86 6.88
N LYS A 80 10.89 -5.19 7.39
CA LYS A 80 11.10 -6.30 8.33
C LYS A 80 10.40 -6.07 9.68
N ALA A 81 10.59 -4.92 10.30
CA ALA A 81 9.94 -4.60 11.58
C ALA A 81 8.41 -4.69 11.48
N ARG A 82 7.84 -4.20 10.37
CA ARG A 82 6.41 -4.34 10.06
C ARG A 82 6.00 -5.80 9.92
N GLN A 83 6.78 -6.63 9.22
CA GLN A 83 6.48 -8.07 9.05
C GLN A 83 6.54 -8.82 10.38
N ASP A 84 7.48 -8.47 11.27
CA ASP A 84 7.63 -9.10 12.59
C ASP A 84 6.50 -8.65 13.56
N GLY A 85 6.05 -7.39 13.47
CA GLY A 85 5.03 -6.80 14.35
C GLY A 85 3.61 -6.73 13.76
N SER A 86 3.34 -7.37 12.62
CA SER A 86 2.01 -7.40 12.02
C SER A 86 1.76 -8.61 11.12
N VAL A 87 0.50 -9.01 11.01
CA VAL A 87 0.02 -9.85 9.92
C VAL A 87 -0.48 -8.93 8.82
N SER A 88 0.10 -9.03 7.63
CA SER A 88 -0.17 -8.08 6.55
C SER A 88 -0.37 -8.72 5.20
N THR A 89 -1.30 -8.20 4.43
CA THR A 89 -1.53 -8.55 3.03
C THR A 89 -1.35 -7.32 2.18
N LEU A 90 -0.36 -7.35 1.29
CA LEU A 90 -0.05 -6.27 0.36
C LEU A 90 -0.28 -6.76 -1.05
N TYR A 91 -1.00 -5.97 -1.85
CA TYR A 91 -1.21 -6.24 -3.26
C TYR A 91 -1.22 -4.95 -4.05
N VAL A 92 -0.98 -5.07 -5.35
CA VAL A 92 -0.92 -3.95 -6.28
C VAL A 92 -1.95 -4.18 -7.36
N ILE A 93 -2.74 -3.15 -7.66
CA ILE A 93 -3.59 -3.08 -8.85
C ILE A 93 -3.14 -1.89 -9.69
N ASP A 94 -3.31 -1.96 -11.00
CA ASP A 94 -3.10 -0.81 -11.87
C ASP A 94 -4.36 0.07 -11.99
N ASP A 95 -4.26 1.14 -12.76
CA ASP A 95 -5.35 2.11 -12.99
C ASP A 95 -6.30 1.72 -14.12
N THR A 96 -6.28 0.48 -14.62
CA THR A 96 -7.17 0.06 -15.69
C THR A 96 -8.57 -0.33 -15.21
N ASP A 97 -9.54 -0.14 -16.10
CA ASP A 97 -10.85 -0.75 -16.01
C ASP A 97 -10.86 -2.06 -16.80
N LEU A 98 -11.10 -3.17 -16.10
CA LEU A 98 -11.20 -4.50 -16.69
C LEU A 98 -12.36 -4.59 -17.69
N ALA A 99 -13.48 -3.90 -17.44
CA ALA A 99 -14.62 -3.87 -18.35
C ALA A 99 -14.40 -2.89 -19.52
N GLY A 100 -13.55 -1.87 -19.34
CA GLY A 100 -13.28 -0.82 -20.33
C GLY A 100 -14.47 0.11 -20.59
N THR A 101 -15.36 0.25 -19.61
CA THR A 101 -16.59 1.07 -19.68
C THR A 101 -16.47 2.41 -18.94
N ILE A 102 -15.48 2.56 -18.05
CA ILE A 102 -15.28 3.78 -17.28
C ILE A 102 -14.51 4.81 -18.13
N PRO A 103 -15.08 6.00 -18.43
CA PRO A 103 -14.54 6.91 -19.45
C PRO A 103 -13.21 7.58 -19.07
N TYR A 104 -12.84 7.56 -17.79
CA TYR A 104 -11.61 8.19 -17.27
C TYR A 104 -10.53 7.17 -16.88
N LEU A 105 -10.76 5.87 -17.11
CA LEU A 105 -9.77 4.82 -16.86
C LEU A 105 -9.34 4.17 -18.18
N PRO A 106 -8.05 3.84 -18.36
CA PRO A 106 -7.60 3.05 -19.49
C PRO A 106 -8.23 1.65 -19.46
N LYS A 107 -8.46 1.06 -20.63
CA LYS A 107 -8.92 -0.33 -20.73
C LYS A 107 -7.77 -1.30 -20.42
N ALA A 108 -8.04 -2.34 -19.63
CA ALA A 108 -7.07 -3.41 -19.39
C ALA A 108 -6.66 -4.07 -20.72
N SER A 109 -5.34 -4.16 -20.97
CA SER A 109 -4.81 -4.94 -22.09
C SER A 109 -4.76 -6.40 -21.66
N GLY A 110 -5.58 -7.25 -22.27
CA GLY A 110 -5.58 -8.69 -22.04
C GLY A 110 -4.37 -9.40 -22.65
#